data_AF-A0A1M5C0S5-F1
#
_entry.id   AF-A0A1M5C0S5-F1
#
_cell.length_a   1.000
_cell.length_b   1.000
_cell.length_c   1.000
_cell.angle_alpha   90.00
_cell.angle_beta   90.00
_cell.angle_gamma   90.00
#
_symmetry.space_group_name_H-M   'P 1'
#
loop_
_entity.id
_entity.type
_entity.pdbx_description
1 polymer ?
#
loop_
_entity_poly.entity_id
_entity_poly.type
_entity_poly.pdbx_seq_one_letter_code
_entity_poly.pdbx_strand_id
1 'polypeptide(L)'
;MAEEKSINKAYSTEVPQLSDLTHYLGKELGISNWMTITQDMIDSFAKTTEDTQWIHIDPEKSAKYSPYKKTVAHGFLVLSLASKFCFETLKIKDIAMGVNYGLDKVRFMNATPVGALLRARVSLMEFSPFEGGGKYKLKLVFELKGVEKPACVAEFIAQVYSNPNSKKAISEPKKDIPKKIENNNDESVLFEKDGDIGIITLNRPSRYNAVTDDVVNGITTAINKIRKDDDIRAVVITGAGKGFCAGADMAVFGQITPEEGRAYITSTYQPLMRNLFTLRKPIIGAINGTAAGVGASLALACDFRVMSQNSALLYAFINIGLGPDGGGSWLLARQIGYSKALQIAVEGKKIMAKECLDLGLTNKLVSEDSELLKTAKNWAHELAKLPTLAVGVTKEDIFYAMGHDLYDTIAYEAEKQVTTFASRDFSEGVNAFLEKRPAKFIGK
;
A
#
# COMPACT_ATOMS: atom_id res chain seq x y z
N MET A 1 28.85 10.38 -36.59
CA MET A 1 28.03 11.61 -36.80
C MET A 1 26.68 11.37 -37.49
N ALA A 2 26.37 10.18 -38.04
CA ALA A 2 25.06 9.89 -38.66
C ALA A 2 24.06 9.14 -37.74
N GLU A 3 24.50 8.48 -36.66
CA GLU A 3 23.61 7.71 -35.77
C GLU A 3 23.05 8.49 -34.57
N GLU A 4 23.67 9.59 -34.14
CA GLU A 4 23.17 10.42 -33.02
C GLU A 4 21.96 11.31 -33.37
N LYS A 5 21.68 11.54 -34.66
CA LYS A 5 20.58 12.43 -35.09
C LYS A 5 19.18 11.79 -35.03
N SER A 6 19.09 10.47 -34.84
CA SER A 6 17.81 9.74 -34.81
C SER A 6 17.09 9.83 -33.45
N ILE A 7 17.82 10.02 -32.35
CA ILE A 7 17.36 9.75 -30.96
C ILE A 7 16.47 10.87 -30.37
N ASN A 8 16.20 11.95 -31.12
CA ASN A 8 15.53 13.14 -30.58
C ASN A 8 14.36 13.69 -31.41
N LYS A 9 13.91 12.94 -32.43
CA LYS A 9 12.76 13.29 -33.27
C LYS A 9 11.46 12.83 -32.60
N ALA A 10 10.38 13.61 -32.75
CA ALA A 10 9.06 13.21 -32.26
C ALA A 10 8.60 11.90 -32.92
N TYR A 11 8.05 10.99 -32.13
CA TYR A 11 7.50 9.72 -32.58
C TYR A 11 6.44 9.19 -31.61
N SER A 12 5.62 8.27 -32.09
CA SER A 12 4.53 7.65 -31.36
C SER A 12 4.60 6.13 -31.51
N THR A 13 4.36 5.39 -30.43
CA THR A 13 4.25 3.93 -30.48
C THR A 13 2.80 3.52 -30.69
N GLU A 14 2.55 2.76 -31.75
CA GLU A 14 1.27 2.08 -31.96
C GLU A 14 1.31 0.66 -31.40
N VAL A 15 0.41 0.36 -30.48
CA VAL A 15 0.27 -0.93 -29.84
C VAL A 15 -1.03 -1.58 -30.34
N PRO A 16 -0.96 -2.74 -31.04
CA PRO A 16 -2.15 -3.38 -31.59
C PRO A 16 -3.15 -3.84 -30.53
N GLN A 17 -2.67 -4.45 -29.45
CA GLN A 17 -3.50 -4.94 -28.34
C GLN A 17 -3.01 -4.43 -27.00
N LEU A 18 -3.94 -4.18 -26.08
CA LEU A 18 -3.61 -3.69 -24.73
C LEU A 18 -2.63 -4.62 -24.00
N SER A 19 -2.76 -5.93 -24.17
CA SER A 19 -1.84 -6.94 -23.62
C SER A 19 -0.39 -6.76 -24.09
N ASP A 20 -0.18 -6.22 -25.29
CA ASP A 20 1.15 -6.02 -25.87
C ASP A 20 1.92 -4.90 -25.17
N LEU A 21 1.27 -4.08 -24.31
CA LEU A 21 1.98 -3.10 -23.47
C LEU A 21 3.04 -3.74 -22.58
N THR A 22 2.87 -5.01 -22.20
CA THR A 22 3.88 -5.76 -21.45
C THR A 22 5.25 -5.78 -22.14
N HIS A 23 5.30 -5.76 -23.47
CA HIS A 23 6.54 -5.73 -24.25
C HIS A 23 7.28 -4.37 -24.17
N TYR A 24 6.61 -3.33 -23.68
CA TYR A 24 7.12 -1.97 -23.59
C TYR A 24 7.48 -1.56 -22.16
N LEU A 25 7.37 -2.47 -21.18
CA LEU A 25 7.69 -2.18 -19.78
C LEU A 25 9.12 -1.65 -19.64
N GLY A 26 9.26 -0.48 -19.01
CA GLY A 26 10.54 0.22 -18.83
C GLY A 26 11.07 0.95 -20.07
N LYS A 27 10.35 0.93 -21.21
CA LYS A 27 10.78 1.56 -22.47
C LYS A 27 10.12 2.92 -22.71
N GLU A 28 10.79 3.77 -23.47
CA GLU A 28 10.22 5.01 -24.00
C GLU A 28 9.20 4.70 -25.09
N LEU A 29 7.95 5.13 -24.87
CA LEU A 29 6.82 4.95 -25.78
C LEU A 29 6.78 6.03 -26.86
N GLY A 30 7.26 7.23 -26.57
CA GLY A 30 7.30 8.28 -27.58
C GLY A 30 7.79 9.61 -27.07
N ILE A 31 8.00 10.49 -28.04
CA ILE A 31 8.40 11.87 -27.84
C ILE A 31 7.38 12.73 -28.58
N SER A 32 6.71 13.62 -27.86
CA SER A 32 5.70 14.50 -28.44
C SER A 32 6.33 15.56 -29.36
N ASN A 33 5.50 16.21 -30.18
CA ASN A 33 5.96 17.38 -30.92
C ASN A 33 6.25 18.55 -29.97
N TRP A 34 7.15 19.44 -30.39
CA TRP A 34 7.32 20.72 -29.72
C TRP A 34 6.07 21.57 -29.89
N MET A 35 5.59 22.16 -28.80
CA MET A 35 4.50 23.14 -28.81
C MET A 35 4.94 24.42 -28.09
N THR A 36 4.47 25.56 -28.57
CA THR A 36 4.72 26.85 -27.93
C THR A 36 3.70 27.09 -26.83
N ILE A 37 4.15 27.48 -25.65
CA ILE A 37 3.28 27.97 -24.57
C ILE A 37 2.94 29.43 -24.83
N THR A 38 1.69 29.71 -25.19
CA THR A 38 1.22 31.07 -25.56
C THR A 38 0.62 31.81 -24.37
N GLN A 39 0.53 33.14 -24.46
CA GLN A 39 -0.13 33.94 -23.43
C GLN A 39 -1.61 33.56 -23.30
N ASP A 40 -2.31 33.34 -24.42
CA ASP A 40 -3.72 32.93 -24.42
C ASP A 40 -3.97 31.64 -23.63
N MET A 41 -3.04 30.67 -23.69
CA MET A 41 -3.13 29.44 -22.89
C MET A 41 -3.01 29.75 -21.39
N ILE A 42 -2.06 30.62 -21.03
CA ILE A 42 -1.82 31.04 -19.65
C ILE A 42 -3.04 31.80 -19.11
N ASP A 43 -3.57 32.75 -19.87
CA ASP A 43 -4.72 33.57 -19.49
C ASP A 43 -6.01 32.74 -19.39
N SER A 44 -6.21 31.81 -20.34
CA SER A 44 -7.36 30.90 -20.31
C SER A 44 -7.32 30.00 -19.08
N PHE A 45 -6.14 29.48 -18.73
CA PHE A 45 -5.97 28.65 -17.54
C PHE A 45 -6.13 29.46 -16.26
N ALA A 46 -5.54 30.67 -16.19
CA ALA A 46 -5.70 31.61 -15.09
C ALA A 46 -7.18 31.92 -14.83
N LYS A 47 -7.94 32.20 -15.89
CA LYS A 47 -9.38 32.46 -15.80
C LYS A 47 -10.16 31.24 -15.31
N THR A 48 -9.83 30.05 -15.83
CA THR A 48 -10.55 28.82 -15.49
C THR A 48 -10.30 28.37 -14.05
N THR A 49 -9.10 28.61 -13.54
CA THR A 49 -8.67 28.22 -12.19
C THR A 49 -8.78 29.34 -11.17
N GLU A 50 -9.18 30.53 -11.62
CA GLU A 50 -9.22 31.78 -10.84
C GLU A 50 -7.86 32.23 -10.27
N ASP A 51 -6.75 31.60 -10.70
CA ASP A 51 -5.39 31.98 -10.35
C ASP A 51 -4.87 33.08 -11.29
N THR A 52 -5.19 34.32 -10.92
CA THR A 52 -4.88 35.54 -11.67
C THR A 52 -3.64 36.28 -11.14
N GLN A 53 -2.69 35.57 -10.51
CA GLN A 53 -1.44 36.20 -10.08
C GLN A 53 -0.74 36.90 -11.24
N TRP A 54 -0.26 38.12 -10.99
CA TRP A 54 0.30 38.98 -12.04
C TRP A 54 1.48 38.38 -12.81
N ILE A 55 2.22 37.43 -12.21
CA ILE A 55 3.31 36.71 -12.88
C ILE A 55 2.82 35.85 -14.07
N HIS A 56 1.52 35.51 -14.10
CA HIS A 56 0.90 34.74 -15.17
C HIS A 56 0.28 35.65 -16.23
N ILE A 57 -0.43 36.70 -15.81
CA ILE A 57 -1.37 37.44 -16.69
C ILE A 57 -0.96 38.89 -17.02
N ASP A 58 0.09 39.43 -16.40
CA ASP A 58 0.50 40.84 -16.59
C ASP A 58 1.90 40.91 -17.23
N PRO A 59 1.99 41.05 -18.57
CA PRO A 59 3.27 41.15 -19.27
C PRO A 59 4.10 42.37 -18.88
N GLU A 60 3.48 43.52 -18.64
CA GLU A 60 4.20 44.76 -18.30
C GLU A 60 4.84 44.65 -16.91
N LYS A 61 4.06 44.18 -15.94
CA LYS A 61 4.54 43.97 -14.58
C LYS A 61 5.54 42.81 -14.51
N SER A 62 5.36 41.77 -15.32
CA SER A 62 6.34 40.69 -15.45
C SER A 62 7.65 41.17 -16.06
N ALA A 63 7.63 42.00 -17.10
CA ALA A 63 8.84 42.58 -17.68
C ALA A 63 9.62 43.42 -16.65
N LYS A 64 8.89 44.15 -15.79
CA LYS A 64 9.51 45.00 -14.77
C LYS A 64 10.02 44.22 -13.56
N TYR A 65 9.20 43.34 -12.98
CA TYR A 65 9.44 42.77 -11.64
C TYR A 65 9.69 41.25 -11.61
N SER A 66 9.29 40.49 -12.64
CA SER A 66 9.55 39.04 -12.65
C SER A 66 11.04 38.74 -12.84
N PRO A 67 11.61 37.74 -12.14
CA PRO A 67 12.97 37.28 -12.41
C PRO A 67 13.13 36.72 -13.83
N TYR A 68 12.04 36.28 -14.46
CA TYR A 68 12.03 35.74 -15.82
C TYR A 68 11.82 36.80 -16.91
N LYS A 69 11.51 38.05 -16.52
CA LYS A 69 11.22 39.19 -17.43
C LYS A 69 10.11 38.93 -18.46
N LYS A 70 9.32 37.91 -18.21
CA LYS A 70 8.21 37.41 -19.00
C LYS A 70 7.18 36.81 -18.06
N THR A 71 5.94 36.73 -18.51
CA THR A 71 4.92 35.91 -17.85
C THR A 71 5.35 34.44 -17.87
N VAL A 72 4.90 33.69 -16.88
CA VAL A 72 5.23 32.27 -16.69
C VAL A 72 3.93 31.49 -16.67
N ALA A 73 3.89 30.31 -17.31
CA ALA A 73 2.75 29.42 -17.19
C ALA A 73 2.65 28.80 -15.79
N HIS A 74 1.42 28.60 -15.30
CA HIS A 74 1.18 27.82 -14.09
C HIS A 74 1.80 26.43 -14.22
N GLY A 75 2.39 25.91 -13.14
CA GLY A 75 2.85 24.52 -13.11
C GLY A 75 1.71 23.55 -13.47
N PHE A 76 0.51 23.80 -12.95
CA PHE A 76 -0.68 23.00 -13.26
C PHE A 76 -1.16 23.12 -14.71
N LEU A 77 -0.90 24.23 -15.40
CA LEU A 77 -1.10 24.31 -16.86
C LEU A 77 -0.12 23.40 -17.59
N VAL A 78 1.16 23.38 -17.19
CA VAL A 78 2.15 22.47 -17.79
C VAL A 78 1.76 21.02 -17.56
N LEU A 79 1.33 20.68 -16.33
CA LEU A 79 0.90 19.33 -15.96
C LEU A 79 -0.38 18.89 -16.69
N SER A 80 -1.35 19.78 -16.90
CA SER A 80 -2.62 19.44 -17.56
C SER A 80 -2.43 18.99 -19.02
N LEU A 81 -1.30 19.35 -19.65
CA LEU A 81 -0.91 18.87 -20.97
C LEU A 81 -0.48 17.40 -21.00
N ALA A 82 -0.33 16.73 -19.85
CA ALA A 82 0.00 15.31 -19.74
C ALA A 82 -0.89 14.44 -20.64
N SER A 83 -2.21 14.62 -20.56
CA SER A 83 -3.17 13.85 -21.36
C SER A 83 -2.93 14.03 -22.86
N LYS A 84 -2.72 15.28 -23.32
CA LYS A 84 -2.42 15.59 -24.71
C LYS A 84 -1.15 14.86 -25.17
N PHE A 85 -0.08 14.92 -24.37
CA PHE A 85 1.18 14.26 -24.73
C PHE A 85 1.10 12.73 -24.71
N CYS A 86 0.34 12.14 -23.77
CA CYS A 86 0.05 10.70 -23.80
C CYS A 86 -0.65 10.29 -25.10
N PHE A 87 -1.66 11.05 -25.54
CA PHE A 87 -2.35 10.77 -26.81
C PHE A 87 -1.47 10.96 -28.05
N GLU A 88 -0.50 11.88 -28.03
CA GLU A 88 0.46 12.04 -29.13
C GLU A 88 1.47 10.89 -29.20
N THR A 89 1.86 10.31 -28.07
CA THR A 89 3.00 9.39 -27.96
C THR A 89 2.63 7.91 -27.88
N LEU A 90 1.40 7.58 -27.50
CA LEU A 90 0.93 6.20 -27.36
C LEU A 90 -0.46 6.05 -27.96
N LYS A 91 -0.60 5.10 -28.88
CA LYS A 91 -1.89 4.72 -29.45
C LYS A 91 -2.11 3.22 -29.31
N ILE A 92 -3.16 2.83 -28.61
CA ILE A 92 -3.52 1.43 -28.42
C ILE A 92 -4.84 1.16 -29.15
N LYS A 93 -4.85 0.21 -30.09
CA LYS A 93 -5.92 0.11 -31.09
C LYS A 93 -7.20 -0.55 -30.60
N ASP A 94 -7.14 -1.39 -29.57
CA ASP A 94 -8.26 -2.20 -29.07
C ASP A 94 -8.92 -1.66 -27.78
N ILE A 95 -8.62 -0.41 -27.41
CA ILE A 95 -9.20 0.27 -26.25
C ILE A 95 -10.52 0.95 -26.63
N ALA A 96 -11.56 0.70 -25.85
CA ALA A 96 -12.85 1.36 -25.93
C ALA A 96 -12.85 2.70 -25.19
N MET A 97 -12.22 2.74 -24.02
CA MET A 97 -12.23 3.88 -23.12
C MET A 97 -10.96 3.92 -22.28
N GLY A 98 -10.47 5.13 -22.01
CA GLY A 98 -9.40 5.39 -21.05
C GLY A 98 -9.79 6.50 -20.09
N VAL A 99 -9.48 6.29 -18.82
CA VAL A 99 -9.68 7.26 -17.75
C VAL A 99 -8.31 7.64 -17.20
N ASN A 100 -8.06 8.95 -17.11
CA ASN A 100 -6.95 9.46 -16.31
C ASN A 100 -7.26 9.13 -14.84
N TYR A 101 -6.44 8.26 -14.25
CA TYR A 101 -6.63 7.72 -12.91
C TYR A 101 -5.75 8.43 -11.87
N GLY A 102 -5.15 9.56 -12.24
CA GLY A 102 -4.38 10.42 -11.36
C GLY A 102 -2.88 10.38 -11.61
N LEU A 103 -2.13 10.78 -10.59
CA LEU A 103 -0.68 10.96 -10.62
C LEU A 103 -0.09 10.43 -9.32
N ASP A 104 0.96 9.60 -9.40
CA ASP A 104 1.69 9.13 -8.21
C ASP A 104 2.69 10.20 -7.71
N LYS A 105 3.25 10.97 -8.64
CA LYS A 105 4.30 11.94 -8.36
C LYS A 105 4.32 13.05 -9.37
N VAL A 106 4.53 14.29 -8.91
CA VAL A 106 4.75 15.47 -9.76
C VAL A 106 5.88 16.31 -9.18
N ARG A 107 6.77 16.80 -10.03
CA ARG A 107 7.81 17.77 -9.65
C ARG A 107 7.94 18.84 -10.71
N PHE A 108 7.74 20.10 -10.34
CA PHE A 108 8.04 21.27 -11.17
C PHE A 108 9.49 21.68 -10.93
N MET A 109 10.31 21.60 -11.96
CA MET A 109 11.77 21.77 -11.86
C MET A 109 12.25 23.08 -12.48
N ASN A 110 11.50 23.64 -13.42
CA ASN A 110 11.77 24.93 -14.05
C ASN A 110 10.48 25.68 -14.33
N ALA A 111 10.57 27.01 -14.27
CA ALA A 111 9.53 27.88 -14.80
C ALA A 111 9.40 27.70 -16.32
N THR A 112 8.19 27.89 -16.82
CA THR A 112 7.87 27.83 -18.26
C THR A 112 7.42 29.21 -18.73
N PRO A 113 8.35 30.11 -19.13
CA PRO A 113 7.98 31.43 -19.61
C PRO A 113 7.12 31.37 -20.87
N VAL A 114 6.32 32.41 -21.10
CA VAL A 114 5.58 32.56 -22.36
C VAL A 114 6.54 32.54 -23.57
N GLY A 115 6.11 31.85 -24.61
CA GLY A 115 6.89 31.58 -25.82
C GLY A 115 7.87 30.40 -25.68
N ALA A 116 7.97 29.75 -24.52
CA ALA A 116 8.79 28.55 -24.38
C ALA A 116 8.24 27.41 -25.24
N LEU A 117 9.16 26.63 -25.83
CA LEU A 117 8.84 25.41 -26.56
C LEU A 117 8.90 24.23 -25.60
N LEU A 118 7.77 23.54 -25.44
CA LEU A 118 7.55 22.43 -24.53
C LEU A 118 7.26 21.14 -25.32
N ARG A 119 7.76 20.00 -24.86
CA ARG A 119 7.34 18.66 -25.31
C ARG A 119 7.40 17.68 -24.14
N ALA A 120 6.90 16.46 -24.30
CA ALA A 120 7.09 15.40 -23.33
C ALA A 120 7.76 14.15 -23.93
N ARG A 121 8.63 13.54 -23.15
CA ARG A 121 9.05 12.15 -23.31
C ARG A 121 8.19 11.27 -22.42
N VAL A 122 7.63 10.20 -22.99
CA VAL A 122 6.68 9.32 -22.30
C VAL A 122 7.25 7.91 -22.27
N SER A 123 7.34 7.30 -21.10
CA SER A 123 7.84 5.93 -20.92
C SER A 123 6.88 5.08 -20.10
N LEU A 124 6.73 3.80 -20.42
CA LEU A 124 5.91 2.90 -19.64
C LEU A 124 6.68 2.45 -18.40
N MET A 125 6.15 2.72 -17.22
CA MET A 125 6.72 2.27 -15.95
C MET A 125 6.12 0.94 -15.52
N GLU A 126 4.79 0.86 -15.54
CA GLU A 126 4.05 -0.29 -15.02
C GLU A 126 2.84 -0.57 -15.91
N PHE A 127 2.45 -1.83 -16.00
CA PHE A 127 1.19 -2.26 -16.60
C PHE A 127 0.64 -3.45 -15.83
N SER A 128 -0.62 -3.34 -15.41
CA SER A 128 -1.37 -4.31 -14.62
C SER A 128 -2.66 -4.64 -15.38
N PRO A 129 -2.72 -5.75 -16.14
CA PRO A 129 -3.94 -6.16 -16.84
C PRO A 129 -5.01 -6.65 -15.84
N PHE A 130 -6.27 -6.50 -16.20
CA PHE A 130 -7.41 -7.11 -15.51
C PHE A 130 -8.46 -7.54 -16.54
N GLU A 131 -9.50 -8.27 -16.11
CA GLU A 131 -10.55 -8.72 -17.03
C GLU A 131 -11.25 -7.54 -17.72
N GLY A 132 -11.16 -7.46 -19.04
CA GLY A 132 -11.75 -6.40 -19.84
C GLY A 132 -10.96 -5.08 -19.86
N GLY A 133 -9.72 -5.04 -19.35
CA GLY A 133 -8.92 -3.82 -19.38
C GLY A 133 -7.54 -3.94 -18.75
N GLY A 134 -6.99 -2.80 -18.33
CA GLY A 134 -5.71 -2.73 -17.64
C GLY A 134 -5.40 -1.34 -17.11
N LYS A 135 -4.56 -1.30 -16.09
CA LYS A 135 -4.04 -0.06 -15.51
C LYS A 135 -2.56 0.07 -15.87
N TYR A 136 -2.13 1.22 -16.38
CA TYR A 136 -0.71 1.49 -16.61
C TYR A 136 -0.26 2.79 -15.99
N LYS A 137 1.04 2.85 -15.70
CA LYS A 137 1.73 4.03 -15.18
C LYS A 137 2.76 4.49 -16.20
N LEU A 138 2.73 5.76 -16.53
CA LEU A 138 3.64 6.41 -17.47
C LEU A 138 4.52 7.41 -16.74
N LYS A 139 5.82 7.42 -17.07
CA LYS A 139 6.70 8.52 -16.73
C LYS A 139 6.63 9.57 -17.83
N LEU A 140 6.25 10.79 -17.48
CA LEU A 140 6.29 11.94 -18.37
C LEU A 140 7.41 12.87 -17.93
N VAL A 141 8.32 13.19 -18.86
CA VAL A 141 9.36 14.21 -18.67
C VAL A 141 9.07 15.35 -19.63
N PHE A 142 8.65 16.50 -19.09
CA PHE A 142 8.27 17.69 -19.85
C PHE A 142 9.52 18.53 -20.10
N GLU A 143 10.06 18.47 -21.30
CA GLU A 143 11.29 19.15 -21.69
C GLU A 143 11.00 20.56 -22.22
N LEU A 144 11.88 21.50 -21.90
CA LEU A 144 11.90 22.84 -22.48
C LEU A 144 13.07 22.94 -23.48
N LYS A 145 12.80 23.43 -24.68
CA LYS A 145 13.84 23.52 -25.72
C LYS A 145 14.96 24.46 -25.27
N GLY A 146 16.18 23.95 -25.26
CA GLY A 146 17.38 24.72 -24.88
C GLY A 146 17.58 24.87 -23.37
N VAL A 147 16.82 24.15 -22.54
CA VAL A 147 16.96 24.13 -21.09
C VAL A 147 17.33 22.71 -20.64
N GLU A 148 18.37 22.59 -19.82
CA GLU A 148 18.90 21.28 -19.40
C GLU A 148 17.94 20.53 -18.47
N LYS A 149 17.35 21.22 -17.50
CA LYS A 149 16.37 20.63 -16.57
C LYS A 149 14.95 20.71 -17.17
N PRO A 150 14.11 19.68 -17.00
CA PRO A 150 12.74 19.70 -17.48
C PRO A 150 11.88 20.76 -16.76
N ALA A 151 10.76 21.15 -17.35
CA ALA A 151 9.74 21.95 -16.67
C ALA A 151 9.05 21.13 -15.57
N CYS A 152 8.67 19.90 -15.90
CA CYS A 152 7.90 19.01 -15.04
C CYS A 152 8.32 17.55 -15.24
N VAL A 153 8.31 16.75 -14.17
CA VAL A 153 8.34 15.28 -14.26
C VAL A 153 7.14 14.74 -13.51
N ALA A 154 6.38 13.86 -14.16
CA ALA A 154 5.15 13.30 -13.62
C ALA A 154 5.07 11.78 -13.81
N GLU A 155 4.50 11.07 -12.84
CA GLU A 155 4.14 9.66 -12.93
C GLU A 155 2.62 9.58 -13.09
N PHE A 156 2.17 9.46 -14.34
CA PHE A 156 0.78 9.55 -14.77
C PHE A 156 0.14 8.16 -14.81
N ILE A 157 -1.05 8.05 -14.26
CA ILE A 157 -1.76 6.78 -14.15
C ILE A 157 -2.97 6.81 -15.07
N ALA A 158 -3.13 5.78 -15.88
CA ALA A 158 -4.34 5.59 -16.67
C ALA A 158 -4.92 4.20 -16.44
N GLN A 159 -6.23 4.13 -16.47
CA GLN A 159 -6.98 2.88 -16.49
C GLN A 159 -7.77 2.83 -17.79
N VAL A 160 -7.62 1.73 -18.52
CA VAL A 160 -8.20 1.55 -19.85
C VAL A 160 -8.99 0.26 -19.93
N TYR A 161 -10.01 0.27 -20.78
CA TYR A 161 -10.93 -0.84 -20.98
C TYR A 161 -10.95 -1.24 -22.45
N SER A 162 -10.88 -2.54 -22.72
CA SER A 162 -10.89 -3.10 -24.08
C SER A 162 -12.31 -3.18 -24.65
N ASN A 163 -12.43 -3.25 -25.97
CA ASN A 163 -13.72 -3.38 -26.65
C ASN A 163 -14.46 -4.68 -26.27
N PRO A 164 -15.78 -4.66 -25.96
CA PRO A 164 -16.54 -5.85 -25.57
C PRO A 164 -16.53 -7.01 -26.59
N ASN A 165 -16.31 -6.69 -27.87
CA ASN A 165 -16.27 -7.66 -28.97
C ASN A 165 -14.87 -8.26 -29.24
N SER A 166 -13.81 -7.82 -28.55
CA SER A 166 -12.50 -8.47 -28.65
C SER A 166 -12.46 -9.73 -27.79
N LYS A 167 -13.21 -10.77 -28.21
CA LYS A 167 -13.13 -12.10 -27.59
C LYS A 167 -11.75 -12.71 -27.84
N LYS A 168 -10.82 -12.54 -26.91
CA LYS A 168 -9.75 -13.50 -26.59
C LYS A 168 -9.33 -13.27 -25.15
N ALA A 169 -9.48 -14.31 -24.33
CA ALA A 169 -9.11 -14.32 -22.93
C ALA A 169 -7.63 -13.92 -22.77
N ILE A 170 -7.36 -12.95 -21.90
CA ILE A 170 -6.01 -12.68 -21.40
C ILE A 170 -5.68 -13.86 -20.47
N SER A 171 -5.09 -14.91 -21.03
CA SER A 171 -4.49 -15.97 -20.24
C SER A 171 -3.22 -15.42 -19.58
N GLU A 172 -3.12 -15.53 -18.25
CA GLU A 172 -1.92 -15.21 -17.50
C GLU A 172 -0.66 -15.85 -18.15
N PRO A 173 0.35 -15.06 -18.55
CA PRO A 173 1.65 -15.62 -18.87
C PRO A 173 2.31 -16.08 -17.58
N LYS A 174 2.75 -17.34 -17.57
CA LYS A 174 3.56 -17.94 -16.52
C LYS A 174 4.75 -17.02 -16.18
N LYS A 175 4.93 -16.77 -14.89
CA LYS A 175 6.03 -16.00 -14.30
C LYS A 175 7.37 -16.65 -14.65
N ASP A 176 8.05 -16.10 -15.64
CA ASP A 176 9.51 -16.08 -15.70
C ASP A 176 9.94 -14.63 -15.90
N ILE A 177 10.15 -13.95 -14.77
CA ILE A 177 10.69 -12.59 -14.70
C ILE A 177 12.22 -12.72 -14.81
N PRO A 178 12.89 -12.08 -15.80
CA PRO A 178 14.32 -11.90 -15.73
C PRO A 178 14.62 -11.05 -14.49
N LYS A 179 15.32 -11.66 -13.52
CA LYS A 179 15.81 -10.97 -12.31
C LYS A 179 16.54 -9.70 -12.72
N LYS A 180 16.00 -8.57 -12.28
CA LYS A 180 16.70 -7.29 -12.21
C LYS A 180 18.02 -7.53 -11.48
N ILE A 181 19.15 -7.24 -12.12
CA ILE A 181 20.42 -7.12 -11.41
C ILE A 181 20.35 -5.77 -10.70
N GLU A 182 19.84 -5.77 -9.49
CA GLU A 182 19.90 -4.65 -8.56
C GLU A 182 20.25 -5.19 -7.17
N ASN A 183 21.19 -4.53 -6.51
CA ASN A 183 21.65 -4.87 -5.18
C ASN A 183 20.47 -4.90 -4.18
N ASN A 184 20.33 -6.00 -3.45
CA ASN A 184 19.33 -6.22 -2.41
C ASN A 184 19.40 -5.12 -1.31
N ASN A 185 18.36 -4.27 -1.16
CA ASN A 185 17.97 -3.63 0.14
C ASN A 185 16.72 -2.69 0.19
N ASP A 186 15.88 -2.51 -0.84
CA ASP A 186 14.88 -1.40 -0.88
C ASP A 186 13.37 -1.74 -0.70
N GLU A 187 12.97 -2.95 -0.28
CA GLU A 187 11.53 -3.26 -0.06
C GLU A 187 10.99 -2.69 1.26
N SER A 188 9.80 -2.05 1.24
CA SER A 188 9.14 -1.47 2.42
C SER A 188 8.56 -2.51 3.39
N VAL A 189 8.37 -3.75 2.95
CA VAL A 189 7.95 -4.90 3.75
C VAL A 189 8.68 -6.13 3.24
N LEU A 190 9.35 -6.85 4.14
CA LEU A 190 10.03 -8.10 3.84
C LEU A 190 9.14 -9.29 4.24
N PHE A 191 9.24 -10.37 3.48
CA PHE A 191 8.58 -11.64 3.79
C PHE A 191 9.59 -12.77 3.79
N GLU A 192 9.61 -13.54 4.86
CA GLU A 192 10.44 -14.74 5.04
C GLU A 192 9.56 -15.93 5.42
N LYS A 193 9.79 -17.10 4.83
CA LYS A 193 9.24 -18.37 5.31
C LYS A 193 10.31 -19.06 6.14
N ASP A 194 10.00 -19.32 7.40
CA ASP A 194 10.87 -20.07 8.31
C ASP A 194 10.13 -21.34 8.72
N GLY A 195 10.42 -22.44 8.02
CA GLY A 195 9.71 -23.70 8.20
C GLY A 195 8.19 -23.57 8.00
N ASP A 196 7.45 -23.77 9.08
CA ASP A 196 5.98 -23.73 9.15
C ASP A 196 5.42 -22.35 9.57
N ILE A 197 6.25 -21.31 9.62
CA ILE A 197 5.80 -19.94 9.91
C ILE A 197 6.16 -18.97 8.79
N GLY A 198 5.31 -17.95 8.61
CA GLY A 198 5.58 -16.80 7.76
C GLY A 198 5.94 -15.59 8.61
N ILE A 199 7.01 -14.89 8.27
CA ILE A 199 7.48 -13.71 9.00
C ILE A 199 7.34 -12.49 8.08
N ILE A 200 6.60 -11.49 8.53
CA ILE A 200 6.40 -10.21 7.85
C ILE A 200 7.14 -9.13 8.65
N THR A 201 8.12 -8.48 8.02
CA THR A 201 8.89 -7.41 8.65
C THR A 201 8.62 -6.08 7.95
N LEU A 202 8.05 -5.09 8.65
CA LEU A 202 7.94 -3.73 8.15
C LEU A 202 9.34 -3.13 8.05
N ASN A 203 9.75 -2.65 6.88
CA ASN A 203 11.15 -2.35 6.59
C ASN A 203 11.34 -0.90 6.11
N ARG A 204 10.90 0.04 6.93
CA ARG A 204 11.21 1.49 6.79
C ARG A 204 11.82 2.01 8.11
N PRO A 205 12.94 1.45 8.59
CA PRO A 205 13.48 1.73 9.93
C PRO A 205 13.85 3.21 10.14
N SER A 206 14.31 3.90 9.10
CA SER A 206 14.62 5.34 9.13
C SER A 206 13.40 6.23 9.38
N ARG A 207 12.20 5.70 9.17
CA ARG A 207 10.90 6.35 9.40
C ARG A 207 10.08 5.60 10.46
N TYR A 208 10.73 4.79 11.31
CA TYR A 208 10.07 3.97 12.33
C TYR A 208 8.89 3.16 11.77
N ASN A 209 9.04 2.66 10.55
CA ASN A 209 8.04 1.84 9.86
C ASN A 209 6.68 2.53 9.71
N ALA A 210 6.68 3.86 9.55
CA ALA A 210 5.46 4.61 9.27
C ALA A 210 4.73 4.05 8.04
N VAL A 211 3.40 4.07 8.08
CA VAL A 211 2.53 3.47 7.07
C VAL A 211 2.44 4.37 5.84
N THR A 212 2.66 3.75 4.69
CA THR A 212 2.41 4.27 3.33
C THR A 212 1.69 3.18 2.55
N ASP A 213 1.28 3.47 1.31
CA ASP A 213 0.69 2.46 0.43
C ASP A 213 1.61 1.26 0.20
N ASP A 214 2.91 1.49 0.04
CA ASP A 214 3.90 0.42 -0.11
C ASP A 214 3.91 -0.54 1.09
N VAL A 215 3.74 0.00 2.30
CA VAL A 215 3.65 -0.81 3.52
C VAL A 215 2.35 -1.62 3.53
N VAL A 216 1.21 -0.99 3.25
CA VAL A 216 -0.09 -1.69 3.24
C VAL A 216 -0.14 -2.76 2.14
N ASN A 217 0.35 -2.45 0.95
CA ASN A 217 0.42 -3.36 -0.19
C ASN A 217 1.42 -4.49 0.06
N GLY A 218 2.55 -4.20 0.70
CA GLY A 218 3.55 -5.18 1.11
C GLY A 218 2.99 -6.20 2.10
N ILE A 219 2.32 -5.74 3.16
CA ILE A 219 1.63 -6.61 4.13
C ILE A 219 0.56 -7.44 3.42
N THR A 220 -0.29 -6.82 2.60
CA THR A 220 -1.36 -7.50 1.86
C THR A 220 -0.80 -8.59 0.95
N THR A 221 0.29 -8.31 0.25
CA THR A 221 0.99 -9.27 -0.62
C THR A 221 1.53 -10.44 0.20
N ALA A 222 2.16 -10.18 1.34
CA ALA A 222 2.68 -11.23 2.21
C ALA A 222 1.56 -12.10 2.80
N ILE A 223 0.47 -11.51 3.27
CA ILE A 223 -0.71 -12.24 3.76
C ILE A 223 -1.32 -13.11 2.66
N ASN A 224 -1.38 -12.62 1.41
CA ASN A 224 -1.86 -13.41 0.28
C ASN A 224 -0.95 -14.58 -0.07
N LYS A 225 0.37 -14.43 0.04
CA LYS A 225 1.33 -15.55 -0.09
C LYS A 225 1.07 -16.58 1.01
N ILE A 226 0.99 -16.14 2.26
CA ILE A 226 0.73 -17.00 3.42
C ILE A 226 -0.59 -17.74 3.27
N ARG A 227 -1.66 -17.09 2.79
CA ARG A 227 -2.98 -17.70 2.62
C ARG A 227 -2.96 -18.87 1.63
N LYS A 228 -2.11 -18.81 0.61
CA LYS A 228 -2.01 -19.82 -0.46
C LYS A 228 -0.98 -20.93 -0.16
N ASP A 229 -0.12 -20.74 0.81
CA ASP A 229 0.93 -21.70 1.19
C ASP A 229 0.47 -22.54 2.39
N ASP A 230 0.04 -23.78 2.13
CA ASP A 230 -0.44 -24.71 3.16
C ASP A 230 0.63 -25.12 4.17
N ASP A 231 1.92 -24.97 3.86
CA ASP A 231 2.99 -25.31 4.81
C ASP A 231 3.14 -24.23 5.88
N ILE A 232 2.77 -22.99 5.59
CA ILE A 232 2.76 -21.92 6.59
C ILE A 232 1.52 -22.09 7.45
N ARG A 233 1.69 -22.27 8.75
CA ARG A 233 0.62 -22.59 9.69
C ARG A 233 0.44 -21.53 10.79
N ALA A 234 1.40 -20.61 10.94
CA ALA A 234 1.28 -19.42 11.78
C ALA A 234 2.09 -18.23 11.19
N VAL A 235 1.84 -17.02 11.70
CA VAL A 235 2.45 -15.78 11.19
C VAL A 235 3.06 -14.97 12.32
N VAL A 236 4.21 -14.37 12.06
CA VAL A 236 4.82 -13.32 12.90
C VAL A 236 4.85 -12.00 12.11
N ILE A 237 4.41 -10.90 12.72
CA ILE A 237 4.55 -9.55 12.17
C ILE A 237 5.44 -8.73 13.10
N THR A 238 6.47 -8.07 12.56
CA THR A 238 7.40 -7.22 13.33
C THR A 238 7.86 -6.02 12.51
N GLY A 239 8.60 -5.08 13.12
CA GLY A 239 9.23 -3.95 12.44
C GLY A 239 10.76 -4.08 12.41
N ALA A 240 11.40 -3.55 11.38
CA ALA A 240 12.85 -3.38 11.35
C ALA A 240 13.26 -2.18 12.21
N GLY A 241 14.42 -2.26 12.87
CA GLY A 241 14.98 -1.18 13.66
C GLY A 241 14.30 -0.98 15.02
N LYS A 242 14.18 0.28 15.45
CA LYS A 242 13.85 0.66 16.84
C LYS A 242 12.35 0.70 17.17
N GLY A 243 11.47 0.52 16.20
CA GLY A 243 10.04 0.69 16.37
C GLY A 243 9.24 -0.31 15.54
N PHE A 244 8.06 -0.67 16.03
CA PHE A 244 7.17 -1.57 15.33
C PHE A 244 6.55 -0.85 14.14
N CYS A 245 5.81 0.22 14.42
CA CYS A 245 5.17 1.07 13.42
C CYS A 245 4.73 2.40 14.05
N ALA A 246 5.25 3.53 13.55
CA ALA A 246 4.95 4.86 14.09
C ALA A 246 3.59 5.46 13.67
N GLY A 247 2.75 4.69 12.95
CA GLY A 247 1.47 5.17 12.45
C GLY A 247 1.58 5.71 11.03
N ALA A 248 0.62 6.53 10.61
CA ALA A 248 0.57 7.09 9.25
C ALA A 248 1.79 7.98 9.00
N ASP A 249 2.39 7.87 7.81
CA ASP A 249 3.50 8.75 7.42
C ASP A 249 2.96 10.17 7.15
N MET A 250 3.14 11.09 8.10
CA MET A 250 2.59 12.45 7.99
C MET A 250 3.15 13.26 6.82
N ALA A 251 4.26 12.86 6.20
CA ALA A 251 4.72 13.46 4.95
C ALA A 251 3.79 13.12 3.77
N VAL A 252 3.02 12.03 3.87
CA VAL A 252 2.00 11.60 2.92
C VAL A 252 0.62 12.08 3.39
N PHE A 253 0.24 11.72 4.61
CA PHE A 253 -1.13 11.93 5.13
C PHE A 253 -1.38 13.33 5.68
N GLY A 254 -0.36 14.17 5.86
CA GLY A 254 -0.52 15.54 6.33
C GLY A 254 -1.00 16.52 5.26
N GLN A 255 -1.10 16.09 3.99
CA GLN A 255 -1.43 16.94 2.84
C GLN A 255 -2.72 16.53 2.13
N ILE A 256 -3.43 15.53 2.66
CA ILE A 256 -4.65 15.00 2.05
C ILE A 256 -5.88 15.78 2.50
N THR A 257 -6.90 15.79 1.66
CA THR A 257 -8.23 16.31 1.98
C THR A 257 -8.98 15.39 2.97
N PRO A 258 -9.98 15.89 3.69
CA PRO A 258 -10.83 15.04 4.54
C PRO A 258 -11.46 13.87 3.79
N GLU A 259 -11.89 14.09 2.53
CA GLU A 259 -12.49 13.07 1.68
C GLU A 259 -11.49 11.97 1.30
N GLU A 260 -10.25 12.34 0.97
CA GLU A 260 -9.16 11.38 0.73
C GLU A 260 -8.84 10.59 2.00
N GLY A 261 -8.78 11.25 3.16
CA GLY A 261 -8.57 10.57 4.45
C GLY A 261 -9.68 9.56 4.75
N ARG A 262 -10.94 9.95 4.57
CA ARG A 262 -12.10 9.04 4.69
C ARG A 262 -11.97 7.85 3.73
N ALA A 263 -11.71 8.13 2.45
CA ALA A 263 -11.58 7.10 1.43
C ALA A 263 -10.43 6.13 1.76
N TYR A 264 -9.30 6.63 2.26
CA TYR A 264 -8.17 5.80 2.66
C TYR A 264 -8.52 4.84 3.80
N ILE A 265 -9.25 5.32 4.81
CA ILE A 265 -9.69 4.48 5.93
C ILE A 265 -10.57 3.32 5.41
N THR A 266 -11.53 3.60 4.53
CA THR A 266 -12.49 2.58 4.04
C THR A 266 -11.94 1.70 2.90
N SER A 267 -11.07 2.23 2.05
CA SER A 267 -10.60 1.54 0.85
C SER A 267 -9.21 0.93 1.01
N THR A 268 -8.45 1.33 2.03
CA THR A 268 -7.08 0.84 2.27
C THR A 268 -6.94 0.17 3.63
N TYR A 269 -7.25 0.86 4.74
CA TYR A 269 -7.13 0.26 6.07
C TYR A 269 -8.16 -0.82 6.34
N GLN A 270 -9.43 -0.61 5.99
CA GLN A 270 -10.47 -1.61 6.23
C GLN A 270 -10.20 -2.95 5.50
N PRO A 271 -9.80 -2.97 4.21
CA PRO A 271 -9.39 -4.21 3.55
C PRO A 271 -8.16 -4.88 4.18
N LEU A 272 -7.17 -4.10 4.62
CA LEU A 272 -6.01 -4.64 5.36
C LEU A 272 -6.46 -5.35 6.64
N MET A 273 -7.30 -4.69 7.44
CA MET A 273 -7.85 -5.28 8.68
C MET A 273 -8.65 -6.55 8.37
N ARG A 274 -9.51 -6.53 7.35
CA ARG A 274 -10.25 -7.71 6.89
C ARG A 274 -9.30 -8.86 6.51
N ASN A 275 -8.17 -8.59 5.86
CA ASN A 275 -7.21 -9.63 5.49
C ASN A 275 -6.59 -10.31 6.71
N LEU A 276 -6.32 -9.56 7.78
CA LEU A 276 -5.78 -10.07 9.05
C LEU A 276 -6.83 -10.90 9.83
N PHE A 277 -8.05 -10.39 9.96
CA PHE A 277 -9.13 -11.07 10.69
C PHE A 277 -9.61 -12.34 9.99
N THR A 278 -9.65 -12.35 8.66
CA THR A 278 -10.10 -13.52 7.87
C THR A 278 -8.97 -14.52 7.58
N LEU A 279 -7.74 -14.29 8.05
CA LEU A 279 -6.67 -15.26 7.92
C LEU A 279 -6.86 -16.36 8.97
N ARG A 280 -7.09 -17.59 8.51
CA ARG A 280 -7.30 -18.81 9.33
C ARG A 280 -6.02 -19.36 9.98
N LYS A 281 -4.99 -18.53 10.09
CA LYS A 281 -3.69 -18.86 10.67
C LYS A 281 -3.42 -17.82 11.77
N PRO A 282 -2.96 -18.24 12.96
CA PRO A 282 -2.74 -17.32 14.07
C PRO A 282 -1.62 -16.32 13.73
N ILE A 283 -1.83 -15.07 14.09
CA ILE A 283 -0.92 -13.94 13.84
C ILE A 283 -0.37 -13.44 15.17
N ILE A 284 0.96 -13.48 15.32
CA ILE A 284 1.68 -12.95 16.47
C ILE A 284 2.35 -11.63 16.08
N GLY A 285 1.96 -10.55 16.74
CA GLY A 285 2.65 -9.26 16.69
C GLY A 285 3.87 -9.26 17.61
N ALA A 286 5.05 -9.26 17.04
CA ALA A 286 6.31 -9.03 17.73
C ALA A 286 6.59 -7.52 17.75
N ILE A 287 6.07 -6.83 18.78
CA ILE A 287 6.02 -5.37 18.83
C ILE A 287 7.34 -4.83 19.34
N ASN A 288 8.35 -4.68 18.48
CA ASN A 288 9.66 -4.16 18.84
C ASN A 288 9.64 -2.63 18.99
N GLY A 289 9.60 -2.12 20.23
CA GLY A 289 9.50 -0.68 20.48
C GLY A 289 8.08 -0.13 20.36
N THR A 290 7.93 1.12 19.92
CA THR A 290 6.63 1.80 19.92
C THR A 290 5.77 1.42 18.70
N ALA A 291 4.51 1.06 18.93
CA ALA A 291 3.44 1.02 17.94
C ALA A 291 2.49 2.21 18.19
N ALA A 292 2.41 3.15 17.24
CA ALA A 292 1.68 4.41 17.39
C ALA A 292 0.61 4.60 16.31
N GLY A 293 -0.48 5.29 16.64
CA GLY A 293 -1.57 5.59 15.70
C GLY A 293 -2.12 4.32 15.05
N VAL A 294 -2.25 4.30 13.72
CA VAL A 294 -2.65 3.09 12.98
C VAL A 294 -1.67 1.92 13.15
N GLY A 295 -0.41 2.18 13.54
CA GLY A 295 0.53 1.14 13.93
C GLY A 295 0.11 0.42 15.22
N ALA A 296 -0.51 1.13 16.17
CA ALA A 296 -1.15 0.51 17.32
C ALA A 296 -2.38 -0.30 16.90
N SER A 297 -3.18 0.20 15.95
CA SER A 297 -4.30 -0.55 15.37
C SER A 297 -3.81 -1.87 14.72
N LEU A 298 -2.71 -1.83 13.95
CA LEU A 298 -2.09 -3.02 13.36
C LEU A 298 -1.61 -4.02 14.43
N ALA A 299 -0.97 -3.52 15.50
CA ALA A 299 -0.53 -4.36 16.61
C ALA A 299 -1.71 -5.08 17.30
N LEU A 300 -2.80 -4.35 17.57
CA LEU A 300 -4.00 -4.92 18.19
C LEU A 300 -4.83 -5.79 17.25
N ALA A 301 -4.65 -5.66 15.92
CA ALA A 301 -5.25 -6.53 14.93
C ALA A 301 -4.53 -7.90 14.79
N CYS A 302 -3.32 -8.06 15.35
CA CYS A 302 -2.73 -9.37 15.53
C CYS A 302 -3.56 -10.19 16.54
N ASP A 303 -3.58 -11.51 16.42
CA ASP A 303 -4.31 -12.36 17.37
C ASP A 303 -3.62 -12.36 18.74
N PHE A 304 -2.29 -12.41 18.72
CA PHE A 304 -1.45 -12.39 19.91
C PHE A 304 -0.35 -11.33 19.79
N ARG A 305 0.19 -10.89 20.94
CA ARG A 305 1.31 -9.94 21.00
C ARG A 305 2.40 -10.40 21.97
N VAL A 306 3.64 -10.16 21.56
CA VAL A 306 4.84 -10.24 22.41
C VAL A 306 5.48 -8.85 22.42
N MET A 307 5.74 -8.34 23.62
CA MET A 307 6.35 -7.04 23.84
C MET A 307 7.60 -7.19 24.71
N SER A 308 8.54 -6.26 24.62
CA SER A 308 9.65 -6.12 25.57
C SER A 308 9.38 -4.96 26.52
N GLN A 309 10.16 -4.82 27.59
CA GLN A 309 10.00 -3.71 28.54
C GLN A 309 10.04 -2.32 27.89
N ASN A 310 10.78 -2.18 26.77
CA ASN A 310 10.90 -0.93 26.02
C ASN A 310 9.79 -0.70 24.99
N SER A 311 8.95 -1.70 24.74
CA SER A 311 7.82 -1.59 23.83
C SER A 311 6.70 -0.75 24.43
N ALA A 312 5.93 -0.10 23.56
CA ALA A 312 4.79 0.69 23.98
C ALA A 312 3.71 0.73 22.91
N LEU A 313 2.45 0.86 23.35
CA LEU A 313 1.35 1.29 22.50
C LEU A 313 1.11 2.79 22.69
N LEU A 314 0.79 3.50 21.62
CA LEU A 314 0.51 4.93 21.67
C LEU A 314 -0.66 5.30 20.74
N TYR A 315 -1.79 5.69 21.32
CA TYR A 315 -2.93 6.23 20.57
C TYR A 315 -2.71 7.72 20.27
N ALA A 316 -1.76 8.01 19.39
CA ALA A 316 -1.25 9.37 19.11
C ALA A 316 -2.25 10.31 18.40
N PHE A 317 -3.41 9.83 17.97
CA PHE A 317 -4.36 10.57 17.13
C PHE A 317 -4.76 11.93 17.73
N ILE A 318 -5.05 11.96 19.04
CA ILE A 318 -5.50 13.17 19.73
C ILE A 318 -4.45 14.29 19.69
N ASN A 319 -3.16 13.93 19.64
CA ASN A 319 -2.05 14.88 19.63
C ASN A 319 -1.96 15.68 18.32
N ILE A 320 -2.68 15.25 17.29
CA ILE A 320 -2.79 15.94 15.99
C ILE A 320 -4.24 16.30 15.65
N GLY A 321 -5.14 16.31 16.63
CA GLY A 321 -6.54 16.70 16.44
C GLY A 321 -7.41 15.64 15.75
N LEU A 322 -7.02 14.36 15.79
CA LEU A 322 -7.77 13.24 15.20
C LEU A 322 -8.28 12.26 16.27
N GLY A 323 -9.30 11.48 15.90
CA GLY A 323 -9.73 10.30 16.64
C GLY A 323 -9.04 9.02 16.14
N PRO A 324 -9.12 7.90 16.87
CA PRO A 324 -8.56 6.63 16.41
C PRO A 324 -9.21 6.10 15.13
N ASP A 325 -8.38 5.71 14.16
CA ASP A 325 -8.80 5.10 12.89
C ASP A 325 -8.16 3.70 12.67
N GLY A 326 -8.36 3.13 11.48
CA GLY A 326 -7.85 1.80 11.13
C GLY A 326 -8.40 0.68 12.03
N GLY A 327 -9.59 0.88 12.61
CA GLY A 327 -10.18 -0.02 13.59
C GLY A 327 -9.69 0.17 15.02
N GLY A 328 -8.79 1.12 15.29
CA GLY A 328 -8.13 1.29 16.59
C GLY A 328 -9.09 1.50 17.77
N SER A 329 -10.17 2.26 17.57
CA SER A 329 -11.23 2.46 18.58
C SER A 329 -11.99 1.17 18.90
N TRP A 330 -12.38 0.43 17.84
CA TRP A 330 -13.08 -0.85 17.95
C TRP A 330 -12.23 -1.91 18.65
N LEU A 331 -10.94 -1.98 18.28
CA LEU A 331 -9.98 -2.95 18.82
C LEU A 331 -9.69 -2.69 20.29
N LEU A 332 -9.39 -1.45 20.64
CA LEU A 332 -9.06 -1.08 22.01
C LEU A 332 -10.26 -1.32 22.94
N ALA A 333 -11.43 -0.80 22.58
CA ALA A 333 -12.63 -0.91 23.41
C ALA A 333 -13.05 -2.37 23.67
N ARG A 334 -12.83 -3.26 22.70
CA ARG A 334 -13.13 -4.69 22.85
C ARG A 334 -12.16 -5.44 23.74
N GLN A 335 -10.92 -4.98 23.86
CA GLN A 335 -9.92 -5.64 24.69
C GLN A 335 -10.00 -5.18 26.16
N ILE A 336 -10.30 -3.90 26.41
CA ILE A 336 -10.17 -3.32 27.77
C ILE A 336 -11.41 -2.55 28.26
N GLY A 337 -12.50 -2.58 27.48
CA GLY A 337 -13.73 -1.88 27.80
C GLY A 337 -13.68 -0.37 27.51
N TYR A 338 -14.86 0.25 27.46
CA TYR A 338 -15.04 1.64 27.02
C TYR A 338 -14.24 2.65 27.84
N SER A 339 -14.36 2.62 29.18
CA SER A 339 -13.79 3.67 30.03
C SER A 339 -12.26 3.74 29.93
N LYS A 340 -11.59 2.59 29.98
CA LYS A 340 -10.13 2.52 29.87
C LYS A 340 -9.67 2.83 28.44
N ALA A 341 -10.40 2.35 27.42
CA ALA A 341 -10.09 2.67 26.03
C ALA A 341 -10.19 4.18 25.74
N LEU A 342 -11.23 4.84 26.25
CA LEU A 342 -11.39 6.29 26.12
C LEU A 342 -10.24 7.02 26.82
N GLN A 343 -9.93 6.65 28.07
CA GLN A 343 -8.81 7.23 28.82
C GLN A 343 -7.51 7.19 28.01
N ILE A 344 -7.14 6.01 27.50
CA ILE A 344 -5.94 5.82 26.69
C ILE A 344 -5.95 6.70 25.44
N ALA A 345 -7.08 6.73 24.72
CA ALA A 345 -7.19 7.44 23.45
C ALA A 345 -7.15 8.97 23.62
N VAL A 346 -7.76 9.51 24.68
CA VAL A 346 -7.81 10.97 24.92
C VAL A 346 -6.59 11.49 25.66
N GLU A 347 -5.96 10.68 26.51
CA GLU A 347 -4.71 11.09 27.16
C GLU A 347 -3.53 11.09 26.18
N GLY A 348 -3.55 10.27 25.13
CA GLY A 348 -2.53 10.28 24.08
C GLY A 348 -1.13 9.94 24.57
N LYS A 349 -1.01 9.20 25.67
CA LYS A 349 0.26 8.80 26.32
C LYS A 349 0.71 7.41 25.89
N LYS A 350 2.01 7.13 26.06
CA LYS A 350 2.56 5.78 25.87
C LYS A 350 2.08 4.87 26.99
N ILE A 351 1.58 3.70 26.61
CA ILE A 351 1.28 2.59 27.50
C ILE A 351 2.46 1.62 27.38
N MET A 352 3.25 1.50 28.44
CA MET A 352 4.43 0.65 28.44
C MET A 352 4.02 -0.83 28.54
N ALA A 353 4.88 -1.72 28.05
CA ALA A 353 4.55 -3.13 27.89
C ALA A 353 4.06 -3.85 29.17
N LYS A 354 4.53 -3.46 30.36
CA LYS A 354 4.02 -4.01 31.63
C LYS A 354 2.55 -3.65 31.86
N GLU A 355 2.18 -2.39 31.62
CA GLU A 355 0.79 -1.97 31.70
C GLU A 355 -0.05 -2.61 30.58
N CYS A 356 0.51 -2.75 29.37
CA CYS A 356 -0.16 -3.51 28.31
C CYS A 356 -0.44 -4.95 28.74
N LEU A 357 0.45 -5.59 29.50
CA LEU A 357 0.25 -6.97 29.99
C LEU A 357 -0.88 -6.99 31.04
N ASP A 358 -0.85 -6.05 31.99
CA ASP A 358 -1.84 -5.96 33.06
C ASP A 358 -3.26 -5.66 32.53
N LEU A 359 -3.35 -4.91 31.43
CA LEU A 359 -4.60 -4.61 30.74
C LEU A 359 -5.04 -5.71 29.75
N GLY A 360 -4.22 -6.72 29.48
CA GLY A 360 -4.52 -7.74 28.46
C GLY A 360 -4.30 -7.29 27.01
N LEU A 361 -3.63 -6.15 26.80
CA LEU A 361 -3.23 -5.64 25.48
C LEU A 361 -1.98 -6.36 24.93
N THR A 362 -1.24 -7.12 25.73
CA THR A 362 -0.20 -8.05 25.26
C THR A 362 -0.27 -9.37 26.01
N ASN A 363 0.19 -10.46 25.37
CA ASN A 363 0.11 -11.80 25.96
C ASN A 363 1.41 -12.21 26.67
N LYS A 364 2.55 -11.76 26.15
CA LYS A 364 3.87 -12.09 26.71
C LYS A 364 4.74 -10.84 26.79
N LEU A 365 5.53 -10.79 27.85
CA LEU A 365 6.56 -9.79 28.09
C LEU A 365 7.91 -10.49 28.12
N VAL A 366 8.88 -9.95 27.39
CA VAL A 366 10.30 -10.36 27.48
C VAL A 366 11.10 -9.27 28.18
N SER A 367 12.18 -9.67 28.85
CA SER A 367 13.06 -8.73 29.55
C SER A 367 13.89 -7.90 28.57
N GLU A 368 14.48 -8.57 27.57
CA GLU A 368 15.41 -7.95 26.62
C GLU A 368 14.81 -7.86 25.21
N ASP A 369 15.02 -6.73 24.52
CA ASP A 369 14.54 -6.50 23.16
C ASP A 369 15.06 -7.57 22.17
N SER A 370 16.28 -8.08 22.39
CA SER A 370 16.89 -9.12 21.55
C SER A 370 16.17 -10.47 21.61
N GLU A 371 15.39 -10.72 22.67
CA GLU A 371 14.64 -11.98 22.84
C GLU A 371 13.26 -11.93 22.20
N LEU A 372 12.77 -10.75 21.84
CA LEU A 372 11.39 -10.51 21.41
C LEU A 372 11.04 -11.32 20.16
N LEU A 373 11.83 -11.18 19.09
CA LEU A 373 11.55 -11.87 17.83
C LEU A 373 11.70 -13.38 17.98
N LYS A 374 12.73 -13.84 18.70
CA LYS A 374 12.93 -15.27 19.00
C LYS A 374 11.74 -15.85 19.77
N THR A 375 11.25 -15.14 20.78
CA THR A 375 10.09 -15.57 21.59
C THR A 375 8.82 -15.64 20.75
N ALA A 376 8.60 -14.65 19.88
CA ALA A 376 7.46 -14.66 18.97
C ALA A 376 7.55 -15.81 17.95
N LYS A 377 8.71 -16.04 17.33
CA LYS A 377 8.95 -17.15 16.40
C LYS A 377 8.74 -18.50 17.06
N ASN A 378 9.33 -18.72 18.24
CA ASN A 378 9.15 -19.96 19.00
C ASN A 378 7.66 -20.21 19.30
N TRP A 379 6.94 -19.17 19.72
CA TRP A 379 5.51 -19.30 19.98
C TRP A 379 4.71 -19.59 18.70
N ALA A 380 5.07 -18.97 17.57
CA ALA A 380 4.46 -19.25 16.28
C ALA A 380 4.69 -20.71 15.86
N HIS A 381 5.89 -21.26 16.03
CA HIS A 381 6.17 -22.68 15.77
C HIS A 381 5.37 -23.62 16.68
N GLU A 382 5.17 -23.27 17.96
CA GLU A 382 4.30 -24.07 18.83
C GLU A 382 2.84 -24.03 18.38
N LEU A 383 2.34 -22.86 17.94
CA LEU A 383 1.00 -22.75 17.37
C LEU A 383 0.88 -23.46 16.01
N ALA A 384 1.95 -23.49 15.22
CA ALA A 384 1.99 -24.18 13.93
C ALA A 384 1.88 -25.71 14.07
N LYS A 385 2.22 -26.27 15.24
CA LYS A 385 2.00 -27.70 15.55
C LYS A 385 0.54 -28.04 15.87
N LEU A 386 -0.31 -27.06 16.19
CA LEU A 386 -1.73 -27.25 16.48
C LEU A 386 -2.54 -27.49 15.17
N PRO A 387 -3.72 -28.13 15.23
CA PRO A 387 -4.52 -28.40 14.04
C PRO A 387 -5.01 -27.10 13.39
N THR A 388 -4.36 -26.68 12.30
CA THR A 388 -4.48 -25.31 11.77
C THR A 388 -5.90 -24.97 11.34
N LEU A 389 -6.65 -25.92 10.78
CA LEU A 389 -8.06 -25.72 10.45
C LEU A 389 -8.90 -25.41 11.69
N ALA A 390 -8.69 -26.16 12.79
CA ALA A 390 -9.41 -25.93 14.04
C ALA A 390 -8.99 -24.61 14.72
N VAL A 391 -7.71 -24.23 14.65
CA VAL A 391 -7.26 -22.90 15.10
C VAL A 391 -7.94 -21.78 14.30
N GLY A 392 -8.03 -21.94 12.98
CA GLY A 392 -8.73 -20.99 12.11
C GLY A 392 -10.22 -20.86 12.41
N VAL A 393 -10.90 -21.99 12.63
CA VAL A 393 -12.32 -22.02 13.05
C VAL A 393 -12.50 -21.37 14.41
N THR A 394 -11.67 -21.72 15.40
CA THR A 394 -11.70 -21.10 16.74
C THR A 394 -11.57 -19.58 16.67
N LYS A 395 -10.68 -19.06 15.81
CA LYS A 395 -10.52 -17.63 15.58
C LYS A 395 -11.77 -16.99 14.98
N GLU A 396 -12.39 -17.64 13.99
CA GLU A 396 -13.64 -17.17 13.37
C GLU A 396 -14.80 -17.15 14.39
N ASP A 397 -14.96 -18.21 15.18
CA ASP A 397 -16.05 -18.37 16.15
C ASP A 397 -15.95 -17.33 17.27
N ILE A 398 -14.77 -17.15 17.85
CA ILE A 398 -14.54 -16.13 18.89
C ILE A 398 -14.86 -14.74 18.35
N PHE A 399 -14.39 -14.42 17.13
CA PHE A 399 -14.67 -13.11 16.53
C PHE A 399 -16.16 -12.90 16.27
N TYR A 400 -16.87 -13.93 15.80
CA TYR A 400 -18.31 -13.89 15.59
C TYR A 400 -19.06 -13.64 16.90
N ALA A 401 -18.72 -14.36 17.97
CA ALA A 401 -19.35 -14.23 19.29
C ALA A 401 -19.27 -12.80 19.88
N MET A 402 -18.26 -12.01 19.50
CA MET A 402 -18.13 -10.61 19.98
C MET A 402 -19.20 -9.64 19.44
N GLY A 403 -20.07 -10.09 18.55
CA GLY A 403 -21.11 -9.26 17.94
C GLY A 403 -22.48 -9.92 17.82
N HIS A 404 -22.63 -11.17 18.27
CA HIS A 404 -23.84 -11.96 18.10
C HIS A 404 -24.28 -12.57 19.44
N ASP A 405 -25.53 -13.01 19.51
CA ASP A 405 -26.03 -13.68 20.70
C ASP A 405 -25.57 -15.14 20.78
N LEU A 406 -25.90 -15.79 21.90
CA LEU A 406 -25.49 -17.18 22.16
C LEU A 406 -26.03 -18.17 21.12
N TYR A 407 -27.28 -18.01 20.67
CA TYR A 407 -27.92 -18.99 19.80
C TYR A 407 -27.38 -18.87 18.37
N ASP A 408 -27.23 -17.66 17.87
CA ASP A 408 -26.59 -17.40 16.58
C ASP A 408 -25.14 -17.87 16.58
N THR A 409 -24.42 -17.65 17.69
CA THR A 409 -23.03 -18.12 17.84
C THR A 409 -22.94 -19.64 17.78
N ILE A 410 -23.79 -20.38 18.51
CA ILE A 410 -23.79 -21.86 18.47
C ILE A 410 -24.13 -22.38 17.06
N ALA A 411 -25.07 -21.74 16.36
CA ALA A 411 -25.40 -22.11 14.99
C ALA A 411 -24.21 -21.89 14.03
N TYR A 412 -23.50 -20.77 14.18
CA TYR A 412 -22.29 -20.46 13.42
C TYR A 412 -21.17 -21.47 13.72
N GLU A 413 -20.90 -21.76 15.01
CA GLU A 413 -19.94 -22.77 15.45
C GLU A 413 -20.25 -24.12 14.80
N ALA A 414 -21.51 -24.57 14.84
CA ALA A 414 -21.92 -25.83 14.23
C ALA A 414 -21.63 -25.90 12.72
N GLU A 415 -21.87 -24.81 11.98
CA GLU A 415 -21.56 -24.72 10.55
C GLU A 415 -20.05 -24.81 10.30
N LYS A 416 -19.24 -24.08 11.06
CA LYS A 416 -17.77 -24.06 10.89
C LYS A 416 -17.11 -25.36 11.33
N GLN A 417 -17.64 -25.99 12.38
CA GLN A 417 -17.13 -27.24 12.93
C GLN A 417 -17.16 -28.37 11.91
N VAL A 418 -18.10 -28.37 10.94
CA VAL A 418 -18.17 -29.37 9.85
C VAL A 418 -16.81 -29.50 9.14
N THR A 419 -16.12 -28.38 8.90
CA THR A 419 -14.81 -28.39 8.24
C THR A 419 -13.78 -29.15 9.08
N THR A 420 -13.83 -29.00 10.40
CA THR A 420 -12.90 -29.69 11.31
C THR A 420 -13.25 -31.16 11.52
N PHE A 421 -14.53 -31.53 11.59
CA PHE A 421 -14.95 -32.93 11.69
C PHE A 421 -14.55 -33.75 10.45
N ALA A 422 -14.52 -33.11 9.28
CA ALA A 422 -14.07 -33.73 8.03
C ALA A 422 -12.54 -33.78 7.87
N SER A 423 -11.77 -33.15 8.78
CA SER A 423 -10.32 -33.02 8.67
C SER A 423 -9.57 -34.30 9.07
N ARG A 424 -8.36 -34.47 8.52
CA ARG A 424 -7.46 -35.56 8.93
C ARG A 424 -6.96 -35.34 10.35
N ASP A 425 -6.76 -34.08 10.73
CA ASP A 425 -6.36 -33.70 12.07
C ASP A 425 -7.36 -34.14 13.14
N PHE A 426 -8.67 -34.09 12.86
CA PHE A 426 -9.67 -34.61 13.81
C PHE A 426 -9.54 -36.12 14.00
N SER A 427 -9.41 -36.87 12.90
CA SER A 427 -9.21 -38.33 12.97
C SER A 427 -7.93 -38.70 13.72
N GLU A 428 -6.81 -38.02 13.44
CA GLU A 428 -5.55 -38.20 14.15
C GLU A 428 -5.66 -37.85 15.63
N GLY A 429 -6.33 -36.75 15.98
CA GLY A 429 -6.54 -36.33 17.36
C GLY A 429 -7.32 -37.37 18.17
N VAL A 430 -8.39 -37.91 17.60
CA VAL A 430 -9.20 -38.98 18.22
C VAL A 430 -8.35 -40.25 18.41
N ASN A 431 -7.65 -40.70 17.36
CA ASN A 431 -6.83 -41.91 17.43
C ASN A 431 -5.68 -41.77 18.44
N ALA A 432 -4.96 -40.66 18.42
CA ALA A 432 -3.85 -40.39 19.34
C ALA A 432 -4.32 -40.34 20.80
N PHE A 433 -5.51 -39.78 21.06
CA PHE A 433 -6.13 -39.77 22.39
C PHE A 433 -6.45 -41.19 22.89
N LEU A 434 -7.09 -42.01 22.04
CA LEU A 434 -7.41 -43.41 22.37
C LEU A 434 -6.15 -44.26 22.60
N GLU A 435 -5.10 -44.02 21.80
CA GLU A 435 -3.80 -44.71 21.87
C GLU A 435 -2.86 -44.14 22.95
N LYS A 436 -3.24 -43.06 23.64
CA LYS A 436 -2.43 -42.36 24.66
C LYS A 436 -1.05 -41.93 24.16
N ARG A 437 -0.98 -41.41 22.94
CA ARG A 437 0.25 -40.86 22.35
C ARG A 437 0.07 -39.39 21.95
N PRO A 438 1.15 -38.63 21.73
CA PRO A 438 1.06 -37.30 21.14
C PRO A 438 0.44 -37.36 19.74
N ALA A 439 -0.49 -36.44 19.46
CA ALA A 439 -1.08 -36.26 18.13
C ALA A 439 -0.09 -35.56 17.18
N LYS A 440 -0.12 -35.93 15.89
CA LYS A 440 0.71 -35.35 14.83
C LYS A 440 -0.16 -34.63 13.81
N PHE A 441 -0.50 -33.38 14.11
CA PHE A 441 -1.35 -32.58 13.23
C PHE A 441 -0.60 -32.04 12.02
N ILE A 442 -1.26 -32.06 10.87
CA ILE A 442 -0.75 -31.59 9.57
C ILE A 442 -1.51 -30.39 9.01
N GLY A 443 -2.56 -29.94 9.69
CA GLY A 443 -3.35 -28.77 9.30
C GLY A 443 -4.34 -29.04 8.18
N LYS A 444 -4.77 -30.29 8.00
CA LYS A 444 -5.60 -30.74 6.86
C LYS A 444 -6.71 -31.69 7.29
#